data_AF-A0A7Y9KB77-F1
#
_entry.id   AF-A0A7Y9KB77-F1
#
_cell.length_a   1.000
_cell.length_b   1.000
_cell.length_c   1.000
_cell.angle_alpha   90.00
_cell.angle_beta   90.00
_cell.angle_gamma   90.00
#
_symmetry.space_group_name_H-M   'P 1'
#
loop_
_entity.id
_entity.type
_entity.pdbx_description
1 polymer ?
#
loop_
_entity_poly.entity_id
_entity_poly.type
_entity_poly.pdbx_seq_one_letter_code
_entity_poly.pdbx_strand_id
1 'polypeptide(L)' 'MGVSWAAAASMSPEISRRPVAAQIEREFSGVVAWYGTVTQAWWAMVRVRGKYLLVEAKGPSELREAIVTARGWTWPA' A
#
# COMPACT_ATOMS: atom_id res chain seq x y z
N MET A 1 -12.67 27.48 -24.38
CA MET A 1 -11.54 26.54 -24.51
C MET A 1 -11.75 25.43 -23.51
N GLY A 2 -12.21 24.26 -23.95
CA GLY A 2 -12.62 23.17 -23.07
C GLY A 2 -11.42 22.31 -22.69
N VAL A 3 -11.15 22.18 -21.39
CA VAL A 3 -10.20 21.19 -20.90
C VAL A 3 -10.82 19.80 -21.08
N SER A 4 -10.18 18.98 -21.91
CA SER A 4 -10.62 17.61 -22.22
C SER A 4 -10.36 16.71 -21.02
N TRP A 5 -11.44 16.22 -20.40
CA TRP A 5 -11.40 15.25 -19.31
C TRP A 5 -11.04 13.82 -19.78
N ALA A 6 -10.90 13.59 -21.09
CA ALA A 6 -10.61 12.28 -21.67
C ALA A 6 -9.19 11.74 -21.34
N ALA A 7 -8.24 12.61 -20.97
CA ALA A 7 -6.88 12.18 -20.61
C ALA A 7 -6.82 11.39 -19.29
N ALA A 8 -7.75 11.62 -18.36
CA ALA A 8 -7.78 10.91 -17.08
C ALA A 8 -8.19 9.43 -17.24
N ALA A 9 -8.99 9.10 -18.27
CA ALA A 9 -9.50 7.75 -18.50
C ALA A 9 -8.44 6.78 -19.09
N SER A 10 -7.27 7.27 -19.48
CA SER A 10 -6.17 6.46 -20.05
C SER A 10 -4.97 6.28 -19.11
N MET A 11 -5.06 6.72 -17.84
CA MET A 11 -4.01 6.39 -16.87
C MET A 11 -4.07 4.90 -16.54
N SER A 12 -3.01 4.17 -16.90
CA SER A 12 -2.89 2.77 -16.48
C SER A 12 -3.11 2.65 -14.96
N PRO A 13 -3.82 1.62 -14.48
CA PRO A 13 -4.12 1.44 -13.06
C PRO A 13 -2.90 1.52 -12.15
N GLU A 14 -1.73 1.10 -12.66
CA GLU A 14 -0.42 1.20 -12.00
C GLU A 14 0.03 2.63 -11.70
N ILE A 15 -0.21 3.59 -12.61
CA ILE A 15 0.12 5.00 -12.41
C ILE A 15 -0.75 5.59 -11.30
N SER A 16 -2.02 5.22 -11.23
CA SER A 16 -2.95 5.66 -10.18
C SER A 16 -2.58 5.11 -8.79
N ARG A 17 -1.92 3.94 -8.73
CA ARG A 17 -1.60 3.24 -7.47
C ARG A 17 -0.26 3.66 -6.85
N ARG A 18 0.73 4.08 -7.64
CA ARG A 18 2.02 4.55 -7.12
C ARG A 18 1.90 5.72 -6.11
N PRO A 19 1.10 6.76 -6.37
CA PRO A 19 0.89 7.83 -5.40
C PRO A 19 0.32 7.33 -4.06
N VAL A 20 -0.57 6.34 -4.11
CA VAL A 20 -1.19 5.75 -2.92
C VAL A 20 -0.17 4.93 -2.11
N ALA A 21 0.65 4.11 -2.77
CA ALA A 21 1.75 3.38 -2.13
C ALA A 21 2.73 4.35 -1.44
N ALA A 22 3.20 5.37 -2.16
CA ALA A 22 4.12 6.36 -1.62
C ALA A 22 3.52 7.16 -0.44
N GLN A 23 2.20 7.39 -0.45
CA GLN A 23 1.49 8.02 0.65
C GLN A 23 1.50 7.14 1.91
N ILE A 24 1.24 5.82 1.76
CA ILE A 24 1.32 4.87 2.86
C ILE A 24 2.75 4.79 3.43
N GLU A 25 3.77 4.74 2.57
CA GLU A 25 5.17 4.70 3.02
C GLU A 25 5.59 5.96 3.80
N ARG A 26 5.04 7.14 3.46
CA ARG A 26 5.25 8.37 4.23
C ARG A 26 4.55 8.34 5.59
N GLU A 27 3.36 7.76 5.66
CA GLU A 27 2.59 7.62 6.91
C GLU A 27 3.24 6.62 7.88
N PHE A 28 3.88 5.58 7.35
CA PHE A 28 4.44 4.49 8.14
C PHE A 28 5.95 4.29 7.88
N SER A 29 6.78 4.80 8.79
CA SER A 29 8.23 4.57 8.76
C SER A 29 8.64 3.08 8.69
N GLY A 30 9.58 2.75 7.81
CA GLY A 30 10.05 1.36 7.67
C GLY A 30 9.02 0.40 7.06
N VAL A 31 8.03 0.94 6.36
CA VAL A 31 7.11 0.18 5.51
C VAL A 31 7.48 0.38 4.05
N VAL A 32 7.38 -0.69 3.27
CA VAL A 32 7.38 -0.65 1.80
C VAL A 32 6.03 -1.17 1.34
N ALA A 33 5.29 -0.38 0.56
CA ALA A 33 3.92 -0.69 0.13
C ALA A 33 3.82 -0.79 -1.38
N TRP A 34 3.00 -1.71 -1.89
CA TRP A 34 2.76 -1.84 -3.32
C TRP A 34 1.40 -2.48 -3.60
N TYR A 35 0.97 -2.38 -4.86
CA TYR A 35 -0.17 -3.13 -5.36
C TYR A 35 0.32 -4.27 -6.26
N GLY A 36 -0.02 -5.50 -5.90
CA GLY A 36 0.26 -6.69 -6.70
C GLY A 36 -0.72 -6.78 -7.87
N THR A 37 -0.25 -6.55 -9.09
CA THR A 37 -1.08 -6.62 -10.30
C THR A 37 -1.55 -8.04 -10.61
N VAL A 38 -0.81 -9.08 -10.19
CA VAL A 38 -1.21 -10.48 -10.37
C VAL A 38 -2.22 -10.91 -9.30
N THR A 39 -1.97 -10.58 -8.03
CA THR A 39 -2.86 -10.94 -6.91
C THR A 39 -4.08 -10.03 -6.78
N GLN A 40 -4.07 -8.89 -7.49
CA GLN A 40 -5.06 -7.83 -7.37
C GLN A 40 -5.25 -7.31 -5.93
N ALA A 41 -4.18 -7.36 -5.12
CA ALA A 41 -4.19 -7.00 -3.71
C ALA A 41 -3.11 -5.96 -3.37
N TRP A 42 -3.35 -5.21 -2.31
CA TRP A 42 -2.37 -4.35 -1.68
C TRP A 42 -1.50 -5.15 -0.73
N TRP A 43 -0.21 -4.85 -0.75
CA TRP A 43 0.79 -5.50 0.07
C TRP A 43 1.64 -4.45 0.79
N ALA A 44 2.07 -4.79 2.00
CA ALA A 44 3.05 -4.01 2.72
C ALA A 44 4.04 -4.91 3.45
N MET A 45 5.33 -4.61 3.28
CA MET A 45 6.39 -5.17 4.10
C MET A 45 6.65 -4.22 5.27
N VAL A 46 6.43 -4.69 6.49
CA VAL A 46 6.48 -3.89 7.71
C VAL A 46 7.65 -4.33 8.57
N ARG A 47 8.56 -3.42 8.88
CA ARG A 47 9.66 -3.70 9.82
C ARG A 47 9.18 -3.57 11.27
N VAL A 48 9.23 -4.66 12.04
CA VAL A 48 8.81 -4.72 13.45
C VAL A 48 9.91 -5.36 14.28
N ARG A 49 10.50 -4.62 15.23
CA ARG A 49 11.55 -5.10 16.16
C ARG A 49 12.70 -5.89 15.48
N GLY A 50 13.09 -5.47 14.27
CA GLY A 50 14.17 -6.12 13.51
C GLY A 50 13.73 -7.31 12.64
N LYS A 51 12.47 -7.75 12.73
CA LYS A 51 11.85 -8.71 11.81
C LYS A 51 11.04 -7.97 10.73
N TYR A 52 10.77 -8.64 9.61
CA TYR A 52 9.88 -8.14 8.56
C TYR A 52 8.61 -9.00 8.54
N LEU A 53 7.45 -8.33 8.54
CA LEU A 53 6.15 -8.96 8.36
C LEU A 53 5.58 -8.53 7.02
N LEU A 54 4.98 -9.48 6.30
CA LEU A 54 4.26 -9.21 5.06
C LEU A 54 2.77 -9.22 5.36
N VAL A 55 2.06 -8.14 5.01
CA VAL A 55 0.61 -8.03 5.14
C VAL A 55 -0.04 -7.82 3.79
N GLU A 56 -1.24 -8.38 3.62
CA GLU A 56 -2.09 -8.27 2.44
C GLU A 56 -3.41 -7.61 2.81
N ALA A 57 -3.95 -6.80 1.90
CA ALA A 57 -5.28 -6.21 2.02
C ALA A 57 -5.92 -5.99 0.65
N LYS A 58 -7.24 -5.90 0.57
CA LYS A 58 -7.96 -5.64 -0.70
C LYS A 58 -7.93 -4.16 -1.08
N GLY A 59 -7.75 -3.27 -0.11
CA GLY A 59 -7.76 -1.82 -0.34
C GLY A 59 -6.72 -1.06 0.48
N PRO A 60 -6.44 0.21 0.12
CA PRO A 60 -5.47 1.04 0.82
C PRO A 60 -5.83 1.31 2.30
N SER A 61 -7.10 1.44 2.63
CA SER A 61 -7.54 1.69 4.02
C SER A 61 -7.33 0.46 4.89
N GLU A 62 -7.76 -0.71 4.41
CA GLU A 62 -7.54 -2.00 5.07
C GLU A 62 -6.04 -2.30 5.22
N LEU A 63 -5.21 -1.92 4.24
CA LEU A 63 -3.76 -2.07 4.34
C LEU A 63 -3.18 -1.26 5.51
N ARG A 64 -3.68 -0.03 5.74
CA ARG A 64 -3.24 0.79 6.89
C ARG A 64 -3.59 0.12 8.21
N GLU A 65 -4.80 -0.41 8.33
CA GLU A 65 -5.24 -1.15 9.52
C GLU A 65 -4.39 -2.40 9.74
N ALA A 66 -4.07 -3.14 8.67
CA ALA A 66 -3.18 -4.29 8.73
C ALA A 66 -1.76 -3.92 9.17
N ILE A 67 -1.22 -2.79 8.70
CA ILE A 67 0.10 -2.27 9.13
C ILE A 67 0.09 -1.91 10.62
N VAL A 68 -0.96 -1.23 11.11
CA VAL A 68 -1.09 -0.88 12.53
C VAL A 68 -1.14 -2.15 13.39
N THR A 69 -1.96 -3.13 12.97
CA THR A 69 -2.06 -4.43 13.63
C THR A 69 -0.72 -5.17 13.64
N ALA A 70 -0.02 -5.20 12.51
CA ALA A 70 1.30 -5.83 12.39
C ALA A 70 2.35 -5.18 13.31
N ARG A 71 2.31 -3.86 13.51
CA ARG A 71 3.21 -3.17 14.46
C ARG A 71 2.92 -3.48 15.92
N GLY A 72 1.65 -3.73 16.25
CA GLY A 72 1.24 -4.22 17.58
C GLY A 72 1.46 -5.73 17.77
N TRP A 73 1.81 -6.45 16.70
CA TRP A 73 1.97 -7.88 16.70
C TRP A 73 3.17 -8.32 17.56
N THR A 74 2.91 -9.16 18.57
CA THR A 74 3.91 -9.56 19.58
C THR A 74 4.41 -11.00 19.38
N TRP A 75 4.06 -11.68 18.26
CA TRP A 75 4.34 -13.11 18.00
C TRP A 75 5.18 -13.40 16.73
N PRO A 76 5.94 -14.53 16.63
CA PRO A 76 6.33 -15.41 17.72
C PRO A 76 7.53 -14.84 18.45
N ALA A 77 7.52 -14.99 19.77
CA ALA A 77 8.72 -14.89 20.59
C ALA A 77 9.88 -15.65 19.92
#